data_AF-A0A516WTL1-F1
#
_entry.id   AF-A0A516WTL1-F1
#
_cell.length_a   1.000
_cell.length_b   1.000
_cell.length_c   1.000
_cell.angle_alpha   90.00
_cell.angle_beta   90.00
_cell.angle_gamma   90.00
#
_symmetry.space_group_name_H-M   'P 1'
#
loop_
_entity.id
_entity.type
_entity.pdbx_description
1 polymer ?
#
loop_
_entity_poly.entity_id
_entity_poly.type
_entity_poly.pdbx_seq_one_letter_code
_entity_poly.pdbx_strand_id
1 'polypeptide(L)'
;MSEELQVDPATLDGLARNLRELSAQTEPARTYLNRWLDLSTASGRAFFEVTKSIAEVRDRLDANYAALGSLSDRSATELESTANMYRTTDHAYAAELDRTLVGEK
;
A
#
# COMPACT_ATOMS: atom_id res chain seq x y z
N MET A 1 -25.00 -5.49 -20.83
CA MET A 1 -25.49 -4.83 -19.60
C MET A 1 -24.26 -4.51 -18.77
N SER A 2 -23.97 -3.22 -18.60
CA SER A 2 -22.96 -2.82 -17.60
C SER A 2 -23.64 -2.95 -16.25
N GLU A 3 -23.14 -3.81 -15.37
CA GLU A 3 -23.56 -3.79 -13.97
C GLU A 3 -23.22 -2.41 -13.39
N GLU A 4 -24.18 -1.81 -12.68
CA GLU A 4 -23.96 -0.57 -11.94
C GLU A 4 -22.84 -0.82 -10.92
N LEU A 5 -21.74 -0.10 -11.04
CA LEU A 5 -20.61 -0.23 -10.13
C LEU A 5 -20.99 0.35 -8.76
N GLN A 6 -21.37 -0.52 -7.82
CA GLN A 6 -21.61 -0.12 -6.44
C GLN A 6 -20.30 -0.09 -5.66
N VAL A 7 -19.94 1.10 -5.15
CA VAL A 7 -18.75 1.32 -4.35
C VAL A 7 -19.15 1.80 -2.98
N ASP A 8 -18.68 1.11 -1.94
CA ASP A 8 -18.75 1.58 -0.56
C ASP A 8 -17.43 2.28 -0.18
N PRO A 9 -17.44 3.61 0.04
CA PRO A 9 -16.25 4.35 0.43
C PRO A 9 -15.60 3.86 1.74
N ALA A 10 -16.38 3.28 2.67
CA ALA A 10 -15.84 2.79 3.93
C ALA A 10 -15.01 1.51 3.72
N THR A 11 -15.43 0.64 2.81
CA THR A 11 -14.66 -0.54 2.40
C THR A 11 -13.34 -0.14 1.74
N LEU A 12 -13.33 0.90 0.90
CA LEU A 12 -12.11 1.44 0.29
C LEU A 12 -11.14 2.00 1.34
N ASP A 13 -11.62 2.77 2.31
CA ASP A 13 -10.80 3.27 3.43
C ASP A 13 -10.21 2.12 4.25
N GLY A 14 -10.99 1.06 4.48
CA GLY A 14 -10.53 -0.14 5.19
C GLY A 14 -9.37 -0.82 4.48
N LEU A 15 -9.47 -1.01 3.16
CA LEU A 15 -8.40 -1.58 2.36
C LEU A 15 -7.17 -0.65 2.30
N ALA A 16 -7.38 0.67 2.15
CA ALA A 16 -6.30 1.64 2.16
C ALA A 16 -5.50 1.59 3.47
N ARG A 17 -6.19 1.49 4.62
CA ARG A 17 -5.54 1.32 5.93
C ARG A 17 -4.68 0.07 5.98
N ASN A 18 -5.21 -1.08 5.55
CA ASN A 18 -4.46 -2.33 5.53
C ASN A 18 -3.20 -2.24 4.64
N LEU A 19 -3.29 -1.55 3.50
CA LEU A 19 -2.14 -1.34 2.61
C LEU A 19 -1.11 -0.37 3.21
N ARG A 20 -1.53 0.66 3.93
CA ARG A 20 -0.61 1.52 4.70
C ARG A 20 0.10 0.74 5.80
N GLU A 21 -0.62 -0.09 6.53
CA GLU A 21 -0.03 -0.96 7.55
C GLU A 21 0.99 -1.92 6.93
N LEU A 22 0.68 -2.52 5.78
CA LEU A 22 1.61 -3.36 5.04
C LEU A 22 2.85 -2.58 4.59
N SER A 23 2.67 -1.36 4.10
CA SER A 23 3.79 -0.49 3.72
C SER A 23 4.70 -0.19 4.91
N ALA A 24 4.11 0.19 6.05
CA ALA A 24 4.84 0.47 7.29
C ALA A 24 5.63 -0.73 7.81
N GLN A 25 5.16 -1.96 7.56
CA GLN A 25 5.85 -3.20 7.95
C GLN A 25 7.09 -3.52 7.12
N THR A 26 7.24 -2.91 5.93
CA THR A 26 8.40 -3.19 5.07
C THR A 26 9.72 -2.68 5.64
N GLU A 27 9.72 -1.55 6.34
CA GLU A 27 10.95 -0.97 6.90
C GLU A 27 11.51 -1.79 8.10
N PRO A 28 10.69 -2.25 9.06
CA PRO A 28 11.12 -3.24 10.03
C PRO A 28 11.66 -4.53 9.41
N ALA A 29 11.04 -5.02 8.33
CA ALA A 29 11.51 -6.23 7.63
C ALA A 29 12.91 -6.01 7.01
N ARG A 30 13.13 -4.88 6.34
CA ARG A 30 14.43 -4.49 5.79
C ARG A 30 15.49 -4.33 6.88
N THR A 31 15.13 -3.72 8.01
CA THR A 31 16.00 -3.60 9.18
C THR A 31 16.42 -4.96 9.72
N TYR A 32 15.48 -5.91 9.79
CA TYR A 32 15.76 -7.28 10.22
C TYR A 32 16.74 -7.97 9.27
N LEU A 33 16.51 -7.88 7.96
CA LEU A 33 17.42 -8.45 6.96
C LEU A 33 18.83 -7.89 7.09
N ASN A 34 18.96 -6.56 7.18
CA ASN A 34 20.26 -5.90 7.29
C ASN A 34 20.98 -6.29 8.59
N ARG A 35 20.26 -6.42 9.70
CA ARG A 35 20.84 -6.83 10.98
C ARG A 35 21.40 -8.25 10.96
N TRP A 36 20.71 -9.19 10.32
CA TRP A 36 21.03 -10.63 10.44
C TRP A 36 21.76 -11.21 9.23
N LEU A 37 21.67 -10.56 8.07
CA LEU A 37 22.28 -11.04 6.82
C LEU A 37 23.42 -10.13 6.33
N ASP A 38 23.84 -9.13 7.11
CA ASP A 38 25.11 -8.44 6.86
C ASP A 38 26.29 -9.31 7.33
N LEU A 39 26.83 -10.07 6.39
CA LEU A 39 27.95 -10.98 6.61
C LEU A 39 29.29 -10.38 6.14
N SER A 40 29.32 -9.10 5.79
CA SER A 40 30.50 -8.41 5.21
C SER A 40 31.76 -8.47 6.08
N THR A 41 31.61 -8.71 7.38
CA THR A 41 32.71 -8.79 8.36
C THR A 41 33.02 -10.20 8.87
N ALA A 42 32.19 -11.20 8.56
CA ALA A 42 32.19 -12.49 9.26
C ALA A 42 32.96 -13.61 8.55
N SER A 43 33.23 -13.50 7.25
CA SER A 43 33.70 -14.65 6.45
C SER A 43 35.14 -14.50 5.96
N GLY A 44 36.03 -15.38 6.43
CA GLY A 44 37.33 -15.61 5.79
C GLY A 44 37.19 -16.17 4.37
N ARG A 45 38.28 -16.17 3.58
CA ARG A 45 38.31 -16.53 2.15
C ARG A 45 37.62 -17.88 1.81
N ALA A 46 37.58 -18.82 2.74
CA ALA A 46 36.95 -20.13 2.54
C ALA A 46 35.43 -20.08 2.30
N PHE A 47 34.74 -19.03 2.78
CA PHE A 47 33.28 -18.88 2.67
C PHE A 47 32.86 -17.71 1.79
N PHE A 48 33.77 -17.19 0.97
CA PHE A 48 33.55 -16.00 0.15
C PHE A 48 32.35 -16.13 -0.79
N GLU A 49 32.28 -17.23 -1.56
CA GLU A 49 31.18 -17.44 -2.53
C GLU A 49 29.82 -17.60 -1.85
N VAL A 50 29.77 -18.28 -0.69
CA VAL A 50 28.54 -18.41 0.10
C VAL A 50 28.10 -17.06 0.61
N THR A 51 29.03 -16.27 1.14
CA THR A 51 28.74 -14.93 1.69
C THR A 51 28.29 -13.96 0.61
N LYS A 52 28.90 -14.03 -0.57
CA LYS A 52 28.48 -13.28 -1.75
C LYS A 52 27.06 -13.65 -2.17
N SER A 53 26.72 -14.93 -2.24
CA SER A 53 25.37 -15.38 -2.57
C SER A 53 24.33 -14.90 -1.56
N ILE A 54 24.65 -14.95 -0.26
CA ILE A 54 23.75 -14.42 0.79
C ILE A 54 23.56 -12.91 0.63
N ALA A 55 24.62 -12.16 0.33
CA ALA A 55 24.52 -10.72 0.08
C ALA A 55 23.62 -10.41 -1.13
N GLU A 56 23.76 -11.14 -2.24
CA GLU A 56 22.90 -10.98 -3.42
C GLU A 56 21.42 -11.27 -3.11
N VAL A 57 21.14 -12.31 -2.29
CA VAL A 57 19.76 -12.61 -1.85
C VAL A 57 19.22 -11.52 -0.94
N ARG A 58 20.03 -11.04 0.02
CA ARG A 58 19.65 -9.93 0.90
C ARG A 58 19.30 -8.68 0.09
N ASP A 59 20.13 -8.29 -0.86
CA ASP A 59 19.93 -7.10 -1.67
C ASP A 59 18.65 -7.21 -2.53
N ARG A 60 18.35 -8.41 -3.06
CA ARG A 60 17.08 -8.67 -3.75
C ARG A 60 15.87 -8.57 -2.83
N LEU A 61 15.97 -9.12 -1.61
CA LEU A 61 14.89 -9.01 -0.63
C LEU A 61 14.67 -7.55 -0.21
N ASP A 62 15.73 -6.79 0.04
CA ASP A 62 15.66 -5.37 0.38
C ASP A 62 14.93 -4.57 -0.70
N ALA A 63 15.33 -4.76 -1.97
CA ALA A 63 14.69 -4.12 -3.11
C ALA A 63 13.21 -4.51 -3.25
N ASN A 64 12.87 -5.78 -3.03
CA ASN A 64 11.48 -6.24 -3.09
C ASN A 64 10.63 -5.61 -1.98
N TYR A 65 11.14 -5.56 -0.75
CA TYR A 65 10.42 -4.92 0.36
C TYR A 65 10.21 -3.43 0.12
N ALA A 66 11.23 -2.73 -0.40
CA ALA A 66 11.08 -1.32 -0.78
C ALA A 66 10.00 -1.12 -1.87
N ALA A 67 10.00 -1.97 -2.90
CA ALA A 67 9.01 -1.92 -3.97
C ALA A 67 7.58 -2.22 -3.47
N LEU A 68 7.43 -3.23 -2.62
CA LEU A 68 6.14 -3.58 -2.00
C LEU A 68 5.63 -2.45 -1.10
N GLY A 69 6.51 -1.83 -0.32
CA GLY A 69 6.16 -0.71 0.54
C GLY A 69 5.65 0.48 -0.26
N SER A 70 6.39 0.87 -1.30
CA SER A 70 6.01 1.96 -2.20
C SER A 70 4.72 1.66 -2.99
N LEU A 71 4.54 0.44 -3.48
CA LEU A 71 3.32 0.07 -4.20
C LEU A 71 2.10 0.11 -3.27
N SER A 72 2.21 -0.47 -2.08
CA SER A 72 1.11 -0.52 -1.11
C SER A 72 0.69 0.88 -0.66
N ASP A 73 1.65 1.77 -0.39
CA ASP A 73 1.38 3.16 -0.01
C ASP A 73 0.67 3.96 -1.12
N ARG A 74 1.14 3.81 -2.38
CA ARG A 74 0.49 4.44 -3.54
C ARG A 74 -0.92 3.90 -3.76
N SER A 75 -1.09 2.58 -3.69
CA SER A 75 -2.41 1.97 -3.81
C SER A 75 -3.36 2.43 -2.71
N ALA A 76 -2.89 2.57 -1.46
CA ALA A 76 -3.69 3.15 -0.39
C ALA A 76 -4.13 4.59 -0.69
N THR A 77 -3.21 5.41 -1.20
CA THR A 77 -3.49 6.80 -1.59
C THR A 77 -4.57 6.89 -2.68
N GLU A 78 -4.49 6.04 -3.70
CA GLU A 78 -5.51 6.00 -4.77
C GLU A 78 -6.88 5.51 -4.27
N LEU A 79 -6.91 4.54 -3.36
CA LEU A 79 -8.15 4.08 -2.73
C LEU A 79 -8.81 5.17 -1.89
N GLU A 80 -8.04 5.93 -1.12
CA GLU A 80 -8.55 7.08 -0.35
C GLU A 80 -9.07 8.20 -1.25
N SER A 81 -8.34 8.50 -2.33
CA SER A 81 -8.77 9.44 -3.36
C SER A 81 -10.11 9.02 -3.97
N THR A 82 -10.23 7.73 -4.33
CA THR A 82 -11.45 7.15 -4.89
C THR A 82 -12.60 7.20 -3.89
N ALA A 83 -12.37 6.83 -2.63
CA ALA A 83 -13.38 6.91 -1.57
C ALA A 83 -13.89 8.35 -1.38
N ASN A 84 -12.98 9.33 -1.40
CA ASN A 84 -13.34 10.75 -1.31
C ASN A 84 -14.14 11.24 -2.52
N MET A 85 -13.80 10.77 -3.72
CA MET A 85 -14.55 11.06 -4.95
C MET A 85 -16.01 10.59 -4.81
N TYR A 86 -16.24 9.33 -4.42
CA TYR A 86 -17.59 8.78 -4.25
C TYR A 86 -18.40 9.53 -3.18
N ARG A 87 -17.81 9.85 -2.02
CA ARG A 87 -18.47 10.68 -0.99
C ARG A 87 -18.90 12.04 -1.54
N THR A 88 -18.03 12.68 -2.31
CA THR A 88 -18.31 14.00 -2.90
C THR A 88 -19.46 13.91 -3.90
N THR A 89 -19.48 12.88 -4.74
CA THR A 89 -20.57 12.62 -5.69
C THR A 89 -21.90 12.36 -4.97
N ASP A 90 -21.90 11.50 -3.94
CA ASP A 90 -23.10 11.20 -3.15
C ASP A 90 -23.65 12.45 -2.46
N HIS A 91 -22.77 13.28 -1.87
CA HIS A 91 -23.17 14.55 -1.26
C HIS A 91 -23.72 15.55 -2.28
N ALA A 92 -23.12 15.65 -3.47
CA ALA A 92 -23.60 16.52 -4.52
C ALA A 92 -24.99 16.10 -5.01
N TYR A 93 -25.20 14.78 -5.18
CA TYR A 93 -26.49 14.21 -5.58
C TYR A 93 -27.56 14.45 -4.52
N ALA A 94 -27.25 14.22 -3.24
CA ALA A 94 -28.15 14.51 -2.13
C ALA A 94 -28.55 15.99 -2.08
N ALA A 95 -27.60 16.92 -2.25
CA ALA A 95 -27.87 18.35 -2.26
C ALA A 95 -28.69 18.81 -3.48
N GLU A 96 -28.62 18.09 -4.61
CA GLU A 96 -29.48 18.32 -5.77
C GLU A 96 -30.90 17.83 -5.52
N LEU A 97 -31.06 16.64 -4.92
CA LEU A 97 -32.35 16.08 -4.55
C LEU A 97 -33.08 16.95 -3.51
N ASP A 98 -32.37 17.46 -2.50
CA ASP A 98 -32.96 18.38 -1.52
C ASP A 98 -33.49 19.67 -2.19
N ARG A 99 -32.77 20.19 -3.19
CA ARG A 99 -33.20 21.38 -3.94
C ARG A 99 -34.45 21.13 -4.77
N THR A 100 -34.56 19.98 -5.41
CA THR A 100 -35.74 19.65 -6.23
C THR A 100 -36.97 19.38 -5.37
N LEU A 101 -36.83 18.66 -4.26
CA LEU A 101 -37.93 18.35 -3.34
C LEU A 101 -38.44 19.57 -2.56
N VAL A 102 -37.57 20.54 -2.25
CA VAL A 102 -38.00 21.81 -1.61
C VAL A 102 -38.72 22.74 -2.59
N GLY A 103 -38.47 22.61 -3.89
CA GLY A 103 -39.13 23.39 -4.95
C GLY A 103 -40.54 22.90 -5.35
N GLU A 104 -40.98 21.73 -4.87
CA GLU A 104 -42.29 21.13 -5.17
C GLU A 104 -43.40 21.43 -4.13
N LYS A 105 -43.27 22.49 -3.32
CA LYS A 105 -44.33 22.98 -2.42
C LYS A 105 -44.89 24.32 -2.88
#